data_AF-A0A939U1K5-F1
#
_entry.id   AF-A0A939U1K5-F1
#
_cell.length_a   1.000
_cell.length_b   1.000
_cell.length_c   1.000
_cell.angle_alpha   90.00
_cell.angle_beta   90.00
_cell.angle_gamma   90.00
#
_symmetry.space_group_name_H-M   'P 1'
#
loop_
_entity.id
_entity.type
_entity.pdbx_description
1 polymer ?
#
loop_
_entity_poly.entity_id
_entity_poly.type
_entity_poly.pdbx_seq_one_letter_code
_entity_poly.pdbx_strand_id
1 'polypeptide(L)'
;MKKYITYIIASLCSLAGFAQSSEPVQEYATAYRYYQIGRLDSCEIYSKKVINTGSGMLKTSAYRLLALSHLEKGDLVNAGIIVDRLLAYNPYFTPAISDPQRFIDMINERKQLEAGITTASRQAESIEESPVPVTLITEAMIRHSGAQTIQELLCLYVPGMSIAEGLESNIAMHGITGISQEKILFLQDGHRLNGSSTNAEAPDYRNSLDKIQQIEVLRGPASSLYGNVALTAVVNIITRKGAILNGGRISFMTGTQNTYGTTYAVGGGNNAVELLGWGSVQATDGFKYTYDNVA
;
A
#
# COMPACT_ATOMS: atom_id res chain seq x y z
N MET A 1 7.69 28.55 -50.58
CA MET A 1 7.03 27.23 -50.76
C MET A 1 7.85 26.01 -50.32
N LYS A 2 9.12 26.12 -49.90
CA LYS A 2 9.94 24.96 -49.46
C LYS A 2 10.09 24.78 -47.93
N LYS A 3 9.60 25.70 -47.10
CA LYS A 3 9.74 25.64 -45.62
C LYS A 3 8.53 25.07 -44.87
N TYR A 4 7.37 24.91 -45.53
CA TYR A 4 6.15 24.37 -44.92
C TYR A 4 5.99 22.85 -45.12
N ILE A 5 6.71 22.25 -46.06
CA ILE A 5 6.63 20.81 -46.34
C ILE A 5 7.36 19.99 -45.26
N THR A 6 8.39 20.56 -44.61
CA THR A 6 9.18 19.88 -43.57
C THR A 6 8.40 19.69 -42.26
N TYR A 7 7.43 20.55 -41.96
CA TYR A 7 6.63 20.43 -40.72
C TYR A 7 5.47 19.43 -40.83
N ILE A 8 5.00 19.12 -42.05
CA ILE A 8 3.94 18.13 -42.24
C ILE A 8 4.48 16.70 -42.08
N ILE A 9 5.74 16.45 -42.45
CA ILE A 9 6.37 15.14 -42.25
C ILE A 9 6.72 14.89 -40.77
N ALA A 10 7.03 15.93 -40.00
CA ALA A 10 7.27 15.81 -38.55
C ALA A 10 5.97 15.60 -37.73
N SER A 11 4.83 16.10 -38.23
CA SER A 11 3.51 15.92 -37.60
C SER A 11 2.87 14.54 -37.87
N LEU A 12 3.25 13.87 -38.97
CA LEU A 12 2.80 12.51 -39.24
C LEU A 12 3.60 11.43 -38.48
N CYS A 13 4.76 11.76 -37.91
CA CYS A 13 5.53 10.86 -37.04
C CYS A 13 5.13 10.91 -35.55
N SER A 14 4.28 11.85 -35.13
CA SER A 14 3.80 11.95 -33.73
C SER A 14 2.44 11.29 -33.49
N LEU A 15 1.82 10.69 -34.51
CA LEU A 15 0.53 9.99 -34.41
C LEU A 15 0.65 8.46 -34.23
N ALA A 16 1.85 7.90 -34.15
CA ALA A 16 2.07 6.48 -33.83
C ALA A 16 2.18 6.19 -32.32
N GLY A 17 1.92 7.18 -31.45
CA GLY A 17 2.15 7.08 -30.00
C GLY A 17 0.96 6.66 -29.13
N PHE A 18 -0.22 6.37 -29.70
CA PHE A 18 -1.44 6.06 -28.93
C PHE A 18 -1.95 4.61 -29.08
N ALA A 19 -1.11 3.65 -29.48
CA ALA A 19 -1.50 2.25 -29.67
C ALA A 19 -1.00 1.28 -28.58
N GLN A 20 -0.50 1.76 -27.44
CA GLN A 20 0.22 0.93 -26.45
C GLN A 20 -0.64 0.45 -25.25
N SER A 21 -1.95 0.23 -25.43
CA SER A 21 -2.81 -0.29 -24.34
C SER A 21 -3.37 -1.70 -24.58
N SER A 22 -3.17 -2.30 -25.75
CA SER A 22 -3.74 -3.61 -26.11
C SER A 22 -2.83 -4.81 -25.84
N GLU A 23 -1.50 -4.62 -25.83
CA GLU A 23 -0.54 -5.74 -25.75
C GLU A 23 -0.68 -6.56 -24.45
N PRO A 24 -0.72 -5.96 -23.24
CA PRO A 24 -0.83 -6.74 -22.00
C PRO A 24 -2.18 -7.47 -21.89
N VAL A 25 -3.24 -6.88 -22.44
CA VAL A 25 -4.59 -7.48 -22.44
C VAL A 25 -4.63 -8.71 -23.35
N GLN A 26 -4.01 -8.63 -24.54
CA GLN A 26 -3.89 -9.77 -25.46
C GLN A 26 -3.02 -10.89 -24.88
N GLU A 27 -1.93 -10.54 -24.20
CA GLU A 27 -1.07 -11.50 -23.51
C GLU A 27 -1.81 -12.22 -22.39
N TYR A 28 -2.63 -11.50 -21.63
CA TYR A 28 -3.47 -12.10 -20.59
C TYR A 28 -4.51 -13.05 -21.18
N ALA A 29 -5.21 -12.63 -22.24
CA ALA A 29 -6.16 -13.50 -22.94
C ALA A 29 -5.48 -14.77 -23.48
N THR A 30 -4.24 -14.63 -23.95
CA THR A 30 -3.42 -15.76 -24.41
C THR A 30 -3.03 -16.69 -23.26
N ALA A 31 -2.59 -16.14 -22.12
CA ALA A 31 -2.29 -16.91 -20.91
C ALA A 31 -3.52 -17.69 -20.44
N TYR A 32 -4.68 -17.04 -20.39
CA TYR A 32 -5.94 -17.63 -19.97
C TYR A 32 -6.37 -18.77 -20.90
N ARG A 33 -6.19 -18.61 -22.22
CA ARG A 33 -6.44 -19.68 -23.18
C ARG A 33 -5.52 -20.88 -22.94
N TYR A 34 -4.23 -20.64 -22.66
CA TYR A 34 -3.29 -21.72 -22.36
C TYR A 34 -3.63 -22.47 -21.07
N TYR A 35 -4.10 -21.75 -20.05
CA TYR A 35 -4.63 -22.36 -18.83
C TYR A 35 -5.82 -23.28 -19.12
N GLN A 36 -6.82 -22.80 -19.86
CA GLN A 36 -8.02 -23.57 -20.21
C GLN A 36 -7.72 -24.87 -20.97
N ILE A 37 -6.69 -24.87 -21.82
CA ILE A 37 -6.29 -26.06 -22.58
C ILE A 37 -5.21 -26.90 -21.87
N GLY A 38 -4.89 -26.60 -20.60
CA GLY A 38 -3.94 -27.35 -19.77
C GLY A 38 -2.46 -27.16 -20.14
N ARG A 39 -2.11 -26.16 -20.96
CA ARG A 39 -0.70 -25.83 -21.29
C ARG A 39 -0.11 -24.88 -20.26
N LEU A 40 0.11 -25.41 -19.06
CA LEU A 40 0.46 -24.64 -17.87
C LEU A 40 1.83 -23.94 -17.97
N ASP A 41 2.81 -24.52 -18.67
CA ASP A 41 4.11 -23.87 -18.89
C ASP A 41 4.00 -22.62 -19.77
N SER A 42 3.15 -22.68 -20.80
CA SER A 42 2.87 -21.50 -21.64
C SER A 42 2.07 -20.47 -20.86
N CYS A 43 1.07 -20.89 -20.08
CA CYS A 43 0.33 -19.99 -19.19
C CYS A 43 1.25 -19.21 -18.25
N GLU A 44 2.22 -19.89 -17.65
CA GLU A 44 3.20 -19.29 -16.73
C GLU A 44 4.03 -18.19 -17.41
N ILE A 45 4.56 -18.46 -18.60
CA ILE A 45 5.39 -17.50 -19.37
C ILE A 45 4.58 -16.23 -19.66
N TYR A 46 3.37 -16.37 -20.21
CA TYR A 46 2.55 -15.21 -20.57
C TYR A 46 2.03 -14.48 -19.34
N SER A 47 1.66 -15.17 -18.27
CA SER A 47 1.24 -14.53 -17.02
C SER A 47 2.37 -13.70 -16.41
N LYS A 48 3.62 -14.21 -16.42
CA LYS A 48 4.81 -13.46 -16.00
C LYS A 48 5.05 -12.22 -16.87
N LYS A 49 4.81 -12.32 -18.18
CA LYS A 49 4.92 -11.17 -19.10
C LYS A 49 3.92 -10.08 -18.71
N VAL A 50 2.65 -10.44 -18.48
CA VAL A 50 1.60 -9.51 -18.04
C VAL A 50 1.87 -8.93 -16.66
N ILE A 51 2.45 -9.69 -15.73
CA ILE A 51 2.84 -9.17 -14.42
C ILE A 51 3.90 -8.06 -14.54
N ASN A 52 4.81 -8.19 -15.51
CA ASN A 52 5.87 -7.20 -15.74
C ASN A 52 5.39 -5.98 -16.53
N THR A 53 4.47 -6.15 -17.48
CA THR A 53 4.01 -5.08 -18.40
C THR A 53 2.69 -4.44 -18.00
N GLY A 54 1.81 -5.18 -17.32
CA GLY A 54 0.46 -4.77 -16.95
C GLY A 54 0.39 -4.02 -15.61
N SER A 55 -0.77 -3.38 -15.37
CA SER A 55 -1.06 -2.64 -14.14
C SER A 55 -2.49 -2.88 -13.66
N GLY A 56 -2.76 -2.54 -12.38
CA GLY A 56 -4.08 -2.59 -11.76
C GLY A 56 -4.71 -3.99 -11.74
N MET A 57 -5.97 -4.06 -12.16
CA MET A 57 -6.75 -5.31 -12.16
C MET A 57 -6.12 -6.38 -13.06
N LEU A 58 -5.54 -6.00 -14.20
CA LEU A 58 -4.94 -6.95 -15.13
C LEU A 58 -3.76 -7.69 -14.49
N LYS A 59 -2.91 -6.97 -13.77
CA LYS A 59 -1.77 -7.54 -13.03
C LYS A 59 -2.24 -8.45 -11.89
N THR A 60 -3.31 -8.06 -11.18
CA THR A 60 -3.97 -8.89 -10.16
C THR A 60 -4.48 -10.20 -10.77
N SER A 61 -5.19 -10.12 -11.90
CA SER A 61 -5.71 -11.29 -12.60
C SER A 61 -4.62 -12.21 -13.13
N ALA A 62 -3.47 -11.65 -13.56
CA ALA A 62 -2.32 -12.42 -13.99
C ALA A 62 -1.64 -13.17 -12.83
N TYR A 63 -1.51 -12.55 -11.66
CA TYR A 63 -1.03 -13.22 -10.45
C TYR A 63 -1.95 -14.36 -10.01
N ARG A 64 -3.28 -14.12 -9.99
CA ARG A 64 -4.28 -15.16 -9.72
C ARG A 64 -4.11 -16.34 -10.69
N LEU A 65 -4.06 -16.07 -11.99
CA LEU A 65 -3.94 -17.10 -13.02
C LEU A 65 -2.63 -17.89 -12.89
N LEU A 66 -1.52 -17.21 -12.58
CA LEU A 66 -0.22 -17.85 -12.36
C LEU A 66 -0.23 -18.74 -11.11
N ALA A 67 -0.86 -18.31 -10.02
CA ALA A 67 -1.00 -19.13 -8.82
C ALA A 67 -1.85 -20.38 -9.09
N LEU A 68 -2.95 -20.23 -9.83
CA LEU A 68 -3.80 -21.35 -10.26
C LEU A 68 -3.01 -22.34 -11.13
N SER A 69 -2.18 -21.85 -12.06
CA SER A 69 -1.39 -22.75 -12.92
C SER A 69 -0.36 -23.58 -12.13
N HIS A 70 0.27 -23.00 -11.09
CA HIS A 70 1.17 -23.77 -10.22
C HIS A 70 0.42 -24.76 -9.31
N LEU A 71 -0.77 -24.39 -8.83
CA LEU A 71 -1.64 -25.29 -8.09
C LEU A 71 -2.04 -26.52 -8.91
N GLU A 72 -2.39 -26.34 -10.18
CA GLU A 72 -2.72 -27.43 -11.10
C GLU A 72 -1.52 -28.32 -11.43
N LYS A 73 -0.31 -27.76 -11.45
CA LYS A 73 0.95 -28.54 -11.54
C LYS A 73 1.25 -29.33 -10.25
N GLY A 74 0.52 -29.09 -9.16
CA GLY A 74 0.81 -29.67 -7.84
C GLY A 74 1.96 -28.98 -7.10
N ASP A 75 2.45 -27.85 -7.60
CA ASP A 75 3.58 -27.10 -7.05
C ASP A 75 3.09 -26.06 -6.04
N LEU A 76 2.83 -26.54 -4.83
CA LEU A 76 2.26 -25.74 -3.73
C LEU A 76 3.20 -24.65 -3.24
N VAL A 77 4.51 -24.88 -3.32
CA VAL A 77 5.52 -23.94 -2.85
C VAL A 77 5.51 -22.69 -3.73
N ASN A 78 5.62 -22.87 -5.06
CA ASN A 78 5.57 -21.72 -5.96
C ASN A 78 4.19 -21.07 -6.00
N ALA A 79 3.10 -21.86 -5.95
CA ALA A 79 1.76 -21.29 -5.86
C ALA A 79 1.61 -20.39 -4.62
N GLY A 80 2.15 -20.83 -3.47
CA GLY A 80 2.22 -20.03 -2.26
C GLY A 80 2.98 -18.72 -2.44
N ILE A 81 4.20 -18.78 -2.96
CA ILE A 81 5.04 -17.59 -3.22
C ILE A 81 4.32 -16.59 -4.15
N ILE A 82 3.58 -17.09 -5.13
CA ILE A 82 2.82 -16.24 -6.06
C ILE A 82 1.62 -15.61 -5.36
N VAL A 83 0.97 -16.33 -4.46
CA VAL A 83 -0.10 -15.78 -3.61
C VAL A 83 0.43 -14.70 -2.68
N ASP A 84 1.59 -14.90 -2.05
CA ASP A 84 2.20 -13.86 -1.19
C ASP A 84 2.48 -12.59 -2.03
N ARG A 85 2.95 -12.75 -3.28
CA ARG A 85 3.13 -11.63 -4.22
C ARG A 85 1.80 -10.99 -4.66
N LEU A 86 0.75 -11.78 -4.83
CA LEU A 86 -0.60 -11.31 -5.15
C LEU A 86 -1.14 -10.45 -4.02
N LEU A 87 -1.08 -10.93 -2.78
CA LEU A 87 -1.57 -10.23 -1.59
C LEU A 87 -0.71 -9.01 -1.25
N ALA A 88 0.61 -9.08 -1.46
CA ALA A 88 1.48 -7.91 -1.38
C ALA A 88 1.10 -6.83 -2.42
N TYR A 89 0.62 -7.23 -3.60
CA TYR A 89 0.19 -6.30 -4.64
C TYR A 89 -1.24 -5.78 -4.43
N ASN A 90 -2.17 -6.65 -4.06
CA ASN A 90 -3.58 -6.36 -3.78
C ASN A 90 -4.04 -7.10 -2.51
N PRO A 91 -3.91 -6.47 -1.33
CA PRO A 91 -4.26 -7.08 -0.05
C PRO A 91 -5.75 -7.43 0.08
N TYR A 92 -6.60 -6.72 -0.67
CA TYR A 92 -8.06 -6.91 -0.68
C TYR A 92 -8.51 -7.92 -1.73
N PHE A 93 -7.59 -8.64 -2.37
CA PHE A 93 -7.96 -9.65 -3.35
C PHE A 93 -8.91 -10.68 -2.71
N THR A 94 -10.07 -10.85 -3.32
CA THR A 94 -11.05 -11.87 -2.94
C THR A 94 -11.08 -12.93 -4.04
N PRO A 95 -10.87 -14.21 -3.69
CA PRO A 95 -10.97 -15.27 -4.68
C PRO A 95 -12.41 -15.37 -5.19
N ALA A 96 -12.57 -15.76 -6.45
CA ALA A 96 -13.90 -15.95 -7.03
C ALA A 96 -14.53 -17.23 -6.46
N ILE A 97 -15.86 -17.27 -6.39
CA ILE A 97 -16.60 -18.48 -5.97
C ILE A 97 -16.28 -19.68 -6.88
N SER A 98 -15.89 -19.42 -8.13
CA SER A 98 -15.47 -20.43 -9.09
C SER A 98 -14.02 -20.91 -8.93
N ASP A 99 -13.23 -20.30 -8.02
CA ASP A 99 -11.85 -20.72 -7.81
C ASP A 99 -11.78 -22.07 -7.08
N PRO A 100 -10.75 -22.88 -7.33
CA PRO A 100 -10.55 -24.14 -6.61
C PRO A 100 -10.47 -23.89 -5.09
N GLN A 101 -11.14 -24.73 -4.30
CA GLN A 101 -11.17 -24.58 -2.83
C GLN A 101 -9.77 -24.45 -2.23
N ARG A 102 -8.82 -25.24 -2.72
CA ARG A 102 -7.42 -25.20 -2.27
C ARG A 102 -6.75 -23.84 -2.49
N PHE A 103 -7.12 -23.11 -3.53
CA PHE A 103 -6.64 -21.74 -3.76
C PHE A 103 -7.28 -20.77 -2.76
N ILE A 104 -8.58 -20.91 -2.51
CA ILE A 104 -9.33 -20.10 -1.54
C ILE A 104 -8.71 -20.28 -0.14
N ASP A 105 -8.52 -21.52 0.30
CA ASP A 105 -7.94 -21.83 1.61
C ASP A 105 -6.53 -21.24 1.75
N MET A 106 -5.70 -21.36 0.70
CA MET A 106 -4.36 -20.80 0.66
C MET A 106 -4.34 -19.28 0.79
N ILE A 107 -5.26 -18.57 0.11
CA ILE A 107 -5.42 -17.12 0.21
C ILE A 107 -5.82 -16.74 1.64
N ASN A 108 -6.80 -17.42 2.21
CA ASN A 108 -7.31 -17.10 3.55
C ASN A 108 -6.27 -17.34 4.65
N GLU A 109 -5.54 -18.46 4.58
CA GLU A 109 -4.44 -18.77 5.50
C GLU A 109 -3.34 -17.69 5.44
N ARG A 110 -2.95 -17.26 4.24
CA ARG A 110 -1.92 -16.21 4.07
C ARG A 110 -2.41 -14.85 4.52
N LYS A 111 -3.68 -14.49 4.26
CA LYS A 111 -4.28 -13.27 4.81
C LYS A 111 -4.24 -13.25 6.34
N GLN A 112 -4.48 -14.38 7.00
CA GLN A 112 -4.37 -14.46 8.46
C GLN A 112 -2.92 -14.31 8.94
N LEU A 113 -1.94 -14.86 8.22
CA LEU A 113 -0.52 -14.81 8.57
C LEU A 113 0.15 -13.46 8.28
N GLU A 114 -0.16 -12.83 7.14
CA GLU A 114 0.48 -11.59 6.67
C GLU A 114 -0.30 -10.33 7.03
N ALA A 115 -1.62 -10.43 7.19
CA ALA A 115 -2.55 -9.30 7.23
C ALA A 115 -3.57 -9.42 8.38
N GLY A 116 -3.19 -10.05 9.49
CA GLY A 116 -4.00 -10.02 10.71
C GLY A 116 -4.23 -8.58 11.15
N ILE A 117 -5.48 -8.12 11.12
CA ILE A 117 -5.86 -6.80 11.62
C ILE A 117 -6.06 -6.94 13.12
N THR A 118 -5.36 -6.14 13.91
CA THR A 118 -5.55 -6.11 15.37
C THR A 118 -6.54 -5.00 15.78
N THR A 119 -6.75 -4.01 14.92
CA THR A 119 -7.48 -2.78 15.27
C THR A 119 -9.01 -2.94 15.32
N ALA A 120 -9.58 -3.95 14.65
CA ALA A 120 -11.03 -4.16 14.60
C ALA A 120 -11.62 -4.70 15.92
N SER A 121 -10.94 -5.64 16.57
CA SER A 121 -11.43 -6.30 17.79
C SER A 121 -10.43 -6.32 18.96
N ARG A 122 -9.24 -5.71 18.79
CA ARG A 122 -8.06 -5.89 19.66
C ARG A 122 -7.52 -7.33 19.67
N GLN A 123 -8.07 -8.21 18.83
CA GLN A 123 -7.55 -9.54 18.50
C GLN A 123 -7.24 -9.58 17.00
N ALA A 124 -6.31 -10.45 16.60
CA ALA A 124 -5.96 -10.59 15.19
C ALA A 124 -7.11 -11.29 14.45
N GLU A 125 -7.83 -10.54 13.61
CA GLU A 125 -8.95 -11.02 12.79
C GLU A 125 -8.69 -10.80 11.30
N SER A 126 -9.34 -11.61 10.46
CA SER A 126 -9.33 -11.39 9.01
C SER A 126 -10.13 -10.14 8.65
N ILE A 127 -9.72 -9.42 7.60
CA ILE A 127 -10.44 -8.24 7.07
C ILE A 127 -11.92 -8.55 6.80
N GLU A 128 -12.21 -9.79 6.43
CA GLU A 128 -13.55 -10.28 6.06
C GLU A 128 -14.46 -10.56 7.27
N GLU A 129 -13.90 -10.70 8.47
CA GLU A 129 -14.64 -10.97 9.71
C GLU A 129 -14.96 -9.67 10.49
N SER A 130 -14.33 -8.54 10.12
CA SER A 130 -14.56 -7.26 10.79
C SER A 130 -15.95 -6.70 10.47
N PRO A 131 -16.78 -6.37 11.49
CA PRO A 131 -18.09 -5.76 11.28
C PRO A 131 -18.02 -4.30 10.81
N VAL A 132 -16.83 -3.69 10.83
CA VAL A 132 -16.58 -2.30 10.44
C VAL A 132 -15.63 -2.25 9.24
N PRO A 133 -15.79 -1.32 8.27
CA PRO A 133 -14.89 -1.22 7.13
C PRO A 133 -13.45 -0.88 7.56
N VAL A 134 -12.51 -1.80 7.31
CA VAL A 134 -11.08 -1.58 7.57
C VAL A 134 -10.32 -1.38 6.27
N THR A 135 -9.36 -0.46 6.29
CA THR A 135 -8.36 -0.28 5.25
C THR A 135 -7.00 -0.67 5.82
N LEU A 136 -6.38 -1.70 5.25
CA LEU A 136 -5.00 -2.08 5.47
C LEU A 136 -4.08 -1.44 4.42
N ILE A 137 -3.03 -0.77 4.90
CA ILE A 137 -1.93 -0.25 4.08
C ILE A 137 -0.70 -1.10 4.41
N THR A 138 -0.33 -2.01 3.51
CA THR A 138 0.79 -2.93 3.72
C THR A 138 2.13 -2.28 3.45
N GLU A 139 3.22 -2.90 3.93
CA GLU A 139 4.59 -2.49 3.60
C GLU A 139 4.80 -2.30 2.09
N ALA A 140 4.27 -3.23 1.29
CA ALA A 140 4.42 -3.16 -0.16
C ALA A 140 3.72 -1.93 -0.73
N MET A 141 2.52 -1.59 -0.24
CA MET A 141 1.83 -0.35 -0.63
C MET A 141 2.65 0.88 -0.24
N ILE A 142 3.14 0.93 1.00
CA ILE A 142 3.99 2.02 1.51
C ILE A 142 5.19 2.22 0.57
N ARG A 143 5.91 1.15 0.26
CA ARG A 143 7.13 1.21 -0.58
C ARG A 143 6.87 1.66 -2.01
N HIS A 144 5.74 1.27 -2.61
CA HIS A 144 5.44 1.61 -4.01
C HIS A 144 4.62 2.89 -4.16
N SER A 145 4.13 3.49 -3.07
CA SER A 145 3.32 4.70 -3.09
C SER A 145 4.08 5.96 -3.48
N GLY A 146 5.38 6.03 -3.17
CA GLY A 146 6.16 7.27 -3.25
C GLY A 146 5.80 8.32 -2.20
N ALA A 147 4.89 8.00 -1.26
CA ALA A 147 4.54 8.88 -0.15
C ALA A 147 5.74 9.11 0.78
N GLN A 148 5.85 10.32 1.32
CA GLN A 148 6.89 10.71 2.26
C GLN A 148 6.40 10.78 3.71
N THR A 149 5.08 10.91 3.89
CA THR A 149 4.47 11.05 5.21
C THR A 149 3.35 10.04 5.42
N ILE A 150 3.05 9.75 6.69
CA ILE A 150 1.91 8.90 7.05
C ILE A 150 0.60 9.53 6.57
N GLN A 151 0.49 10.86 6.64
CA GLN A 151 -0.67 11.60 6.17
C GLN A 151 -0.94 11.39 4.68
N GLU A 152 0.10 11.45 3.84
CA GLU A 152 -0.01 11.16 2.41
C GLU A 152 -0.49 9.72 2.16
N LEU A 153 0.06 8.72 2.87
CA LEU A 153 -0.37 7.34 2.76
C LEU A 153 -1.86 7.17 3.11
N LEU A 154 -2.29 7.82 4.19
CA LEU A 154 -3.67 7.78 4.64
C LEU A 154 -4.60 8.40 3.60
N CYS A 155 -4.27 9.57 3.06
CA CYS A 155 -5.08 10.20 2.01
C CYS A 155 -5.04 9.43 0.68
N LEU A 156 -3.94 8.75 0.36
CA LEU A 156 -3.80 7.98 -0.88
C LEU A 156 -4.62 6.69 -0.86
N TYR A 157 -4.64 5.99 0.27
CA TYR A 157 -5.21 4.64 0.35
C TYR A 157 -6.51 4.52 1.13
N VAL A 158 -6.84 5.47 2.01
CA VAL A 158 -8.04 5.42 2.85
C VAL A 158 -9.15 6.24 2.22
N PRO A 159 -10.25 5.60 1.76
CA PRO A 159 -11.38 6.33 1.20
C PRO A 159 -12.00 7.23 2.27
N GLY A 160 -12.25 8.50 1.89
CA GLY A 160 -12.85 9.50 2.76
C GLY A 160 -11.85 10.27 3.63
N MET A 161 -10.56 9.91 3.64
CA MET A 161 -9.55 10.74 4.31
C MET A 161 -9.03 11.85 3.41
N SER A 162 -8.89 13.04 3.97
CA SER A 162 -8.32 14.20 3.28
C SER A 162 -7.48 15.04 4.24
N ILE A 163 -6.51 15.77 3.69
CA ILE A 163 -5.77 16.75 4.47
C ILE A 163 -6.74 17.88 4.85
N ALA A 164 -6.78 18.22 6.13
CA ALA A 164 -7.48 19.39 6.61
C ALA A 164 -6.47 20.53 6.72
N GLU A 165 -6.71 21.62 5.98
CA GLU A 165 -5.89 22.82 6.03
C GLU A 165 -6.15 23.60 7.33
N GLY A 166 -5.08 23.96 8.04
CA GLY A 166 -5.15 24.63 9.34
C GLY A 166 -3.75 25.06 9.83
N LEU A 167 -3.68 25.58 11.06
CA LEU A 167 -2.40 25.98 11.69
C LEU A 167 -1.48 24.76 11.96
N GLU A 168 -2.08 23.59 12.16
CA GLU A 168 -1.38 22.32 12.36
C GLU A 168 -1.75 21.33 11.27
N SER A 169 -0.85 20.38 10.99
CA SER A 169 -1.17 19.29 10.07
C SER A 169 -2.31 18.44 10.65
N ASN A 170 -3.41 18.32 9.91
CA ASN A 170 -4.61 17.63 10.37
C ASN A 170 -5.19 16.74 9.25
N ILE A 171 -5.92 15.71 9.64
CA ILE A 171 -6.58 14.74 8.75
C ILE A 171 -8.08 14.75 9.06
N ALA A 172 -8.86 15.04 8.03
CA ALA A 172 -10.31 14.88 8.05
C ALA A 172 -10.69 13.46 7.60
N MET A 173 -11.79 12.94 8.14
CA MET A 173 -12.44 11.72 7.66
C MET A 173 -13.89 12.06 7.30
N HIS A 174 -14.29 11.78 6.05
CA HIS A 174 -15.59 12.16 5.47
C HIS A 174 -15.91 13.66 5.64
N GLY A 175 -14.89 14.52 5.53
CA GLY A 175 -15.02 15.97 5.71
C GLY A 175 -15.19 16.41 7.18
N ILE A 176 -15.22 15.49 8.14
CA ILE A 176 -15.27 15.80 9.57
C ILE A 176 -13.84 16.02 10.05
N THR A 177 -13.58 17.24 10.53
CA THR A 177 -12.30 17.67 11.10
C THR A 177 -12.53 18.65 12.25
N GLY A 178 -11.45 19.05 12.93
CA GLY A 178 -11.45 20.08 13.96
C GLY A 178 -10.30 21.05 13.76
N ILE A 179 -10.09 21.94 14.72
CA ILE A 179 -8.90 22.80 14.76
C ILE A 179 -7.64 21.95 14.96
N SER A 180 -7.81 20.78 15.58
CA SER A 180 -6.75 19.84 15.97
C SER A 180 -7.17 18.39 15.66
N GLN A 181 -6.30 17.41 15.93
CA GLN A 181 -6.50 15.99 15.56
C GLN A 181 -7.33 15.22 16.60
N GLU A 182 -8.51 15.74 16.92
CA GLU A 182 -9.35 15.25 18.03
C GLU A 182 -10.48 14.29 17.60
N LYS A 183 -10.66 14.07 16.29
CA LYS A 183 -11.75 13.24 15.75
C LYS A 183 -11.30 11.85 15.27
N ILE A 184 -9.99 11.66 15.12
CA ILE A 184 -9.35 10.41 14.70
C ILE A 184 -8.38 9.98 15.80
N LEU A 185 -8.51 8.74 16.25
CA LEU A 185 -7.56 8.15 17.18
C LEU A 185 -6.37 7.57 16.42
N PHE A 186 -5.16 8.00 16.78
CA PHE A 186 -3.91 7.43 16.32
C PHE A 186 -3.30 6.54 17.38
N LEU A 187 -2.92 5.36 16.96
CA LEU A 187 -2.23 4.35 17.74
C LEU A 187 -0.90 4.01 17.05
N GLN A 188 0.12 3.71 17.83
CA GLN A 188 1.32 3.03 17.39
C GLN A 188 1.43 1.74 18.17
N ASP A 189 1.42 0.60 17.49
CA ASP A 189 1.42 -0.73 18.11
C ASP A 189 0.31 -0.88 19.18
N GLY A 190 -0.86 -0.28 18.94
CA GLY A 190 -1.99 -0.25 19.87
C GLY A 190 -1.87 0.78 21.01
N HIS A 191 -0.75 1.49 21.14
CA HIS A 191 -0.56 2.55 22.12
C HIS A 191 -0.94 3.91 21.55
N ARG A 192 -1.71 4.67 22.31
CA ARG A 192 -2.25 5.95 21.87
C ARG A 192 -1.17 7.02 21.64
N LEU A 193 -1.24 7.70 20.50
CA LEU A 193 -0.37 8.82 20.13
C LEU A 193 -1.02 10.19 20.34
N ASN A 194 -2.34 10.33 20.26
CA ASN A 194 -2.96 11.65 20.50
C ASN A 194 -2.71 12.10 21.94
N GLY A 195 -2.50 13.41 22.12
CA GLY A 195 -2.26 14.03 23.43
C GLY A 195 -3.23 13.56 24.50
N SER A 196 -2.70 13.12 25.65
CA SER A 196 -3.48 12.44 26.70
C SER A 196 -4.45 13.37 27.44
N SER A 197 -4.18 14.67 27.45
CA SER A 197 -4.95 15.69 28.18
C SER A 197 -6.08 16.29 27.34
N THR A 198 -5.79 16.67 26.09
CA THR A 198 -6.72 17.41 25.21
C THR A 198 -7.24 16.59 24.04
N ASN A 199 -6.62 15.44 23.74
CA ASN A 199 -6.84 14.66 22.51
C ASN A 199 -6.51 15.42 21.21
N ALA A 200 -6.01 16.66 21.31
CA ALA A 200 -5.85 17.58 20.19
C ALA A 200 -4.57 17.33 19.40
N GLU A 201 -3.50 16.89 20.08
CA GLU A 201 -2.19 16.74 19.46
C GLU A 201 -2.23 15.65 18.38
N ALA A 202 -1.82 16.02 17.18
CA ALA A 202 -1.60 15.10 16.08
C ALA A 202 -0.33 14.25 16.34
N PRO A 203 -0.28 13.00 15.86
CA PRO A 203 0.98 12.27 15.83
C PRO A 203 1.97 12.98 14.89
N ASP A 204 3.26 12.74 15.09
CA ASP A 204 4.26 13.17 14.11
C ASP A 204 4.10 12.37 12.80
N TYR A 205 3.50 13.01 11.80
CA TYR A 205 3.30 12.44 10.46
C TYR A 205 4.59 12.25 9.67
N ARG A 206 5.69 12.91 10.08
CA ARG A 206 7.01 12.86 9.45
C ARG A 206 7.88 11.70 9.93
N ASN A 207 7.32 10.85 10.79
CA ASN A 207 7.94 9.59 11.17
C ASN A 207 8.37 8.80 9.92
N SER A 208 9.60 8.28 9.94
CA SER A 208 10.12 7.48 8.83
C SER A 208 9.18 6.32 8.51
N LEU A 209 8.72 6.25 7.26
CA LEU A 209 7.87 5.15 6.78
C LEU A 209 8.61 3.81 6.75
N ASP A 210 9.94 3.83 6.77
CA ASP A 210 10.77 2.63 6.72
C ASP A 210 10.61 1.74 7.98
N LYS A 211 10.22 2.31 9.13
CA LYS A 211 9.98 1.54 10.36
C LYS A 211 8.60 0.90 10.41
N ILE A 212 7.70 1.25 9.48
CA ILE A 212 6.31 0.81 9.47
C ILE A 212 6.21 -0.51 8.72
N GLN A 213 5.57 -1.50 9.34
CA GLN A 213 5.20 -2.76 8.70
C GLN A 213 3.87 -2.63 7.99
N GLN A 214 2.86 -2.09 8.68
CA GLN A 214 1.54 -1.84 8.11
C GLN A 214 0.81 -0.72 8.87
N ILE A 215 -0.19 -0.14 8.22
CA ILE A 215 -1.13 0.79 8.86
C ILE A 215 -2.52 0.22 8.71
N GLU A 216 -3.23 0.08 9.83
CA GLU A 216 -4.60 -0.39 9.89
C GLU A 216 -5.51 0.80 10.16
N VAL A 217 -6.55 0.96 9.35
CA VAL A 217 -7.47 2.08 9.47
C VAL A 217 -8.89 1.58 9.55
N LEU A 218 -9.45 1.62 10.74
CA LEU A 218 -10.88 1.38 10.97
C LEU A 218 -11.63 2.66 10.61
N ARG A 219 -12.48 2.57 9.59
CA ARG A 219 -13.25 3.71 9.07
C ARG A 219 -14.63 3.72 9.70
N GLY A 220 -14.86 4.67 10.60
CA GLY A 220 -16.12 4.84 11.31
C GLY A 220 -15.95 5.01 12.83
N PRO A 221 -17.06 5.18 13.54
CA PRO A 221 -17.05 5.36 14.98
C PRO A 221 -16.59 4.07 15.68
N ALA A 222 -15.60 4.19 16.55
CA ALA A 222 -15.09 3.10 17.38
C ALA A 222 -14.99 3.50 18.87
N SER A 223 -15.80 4.47 19.30
CA SER A 223 -15.77 4.97 20.68
C SER A 223 -16.11 3.92 21.75
N SER A 224 -16.86 2.88 21.39
CA SER A 224 -17.15 1.76 22.30
C SER A 224 -15.90 0.96 22.68
N LEU A 225 -14.93 0.85 21.76
CA LEU A 225 -13.69 0.10 21.97
C LEU A 225 -12.54 0.98 22.47
N TYR A 226 -12.49 2.23 22.00
CA TYR A 226 -11.33 3.11 22.18
C TYR A 226 -11.63 4.44 22.90
N GLY A 227 -12.88 4.71 23.25
CA GLY A 227 -13.28 5.92 23.97
C GLY A 227 -13.52 7.15 23.08
N ASN A 228 -13.51 8.33 23.71
CA ASN A 228 -14.06 9.57 23.16
C ASN A 228 -13.35 10.14 21.91
N VAL A 229 -12.12 9.72 21.58
CA VAL A 229 -11.35 10.24 20.43
C VAL A 229 -11.67 9.53 19.12
N ALA A 230 -12.12 8.27 19.19
CA ALA A 230 -12.39 7.43 18.03
C ALA A 230 -13.77 7.73 17.38
N LEU A 231 -14.01 9.00 17.07
CA LEU A 231 -15.30 9.46 16.53
C LEU A 231 -15.48 9.06 15.06
N THR A 232 -14.47 9.29 14.23
CA THR A 232 -14.58 9.13 12.77
C THR A 232 -13.69 8.00 12.23
N ALA A 233 -12.56 7.72 12.87
CA ALA A 233 -11.68 6.63 12.52
C ALA A 233 -10.70 6.27 13.66
N VAL A 234 -10.12 5.07 13.55
CA VAL A 234 -8.94 4.65 14.31
C VAL A 234 -7.86 4.28 13.31
N VAL A 235 -6.68 4.89 13.47
CA VAL A 235 -5.48 4.61 12.69
C VAL A 235 -4.47 3.95 13.61
N ASN A 236 -4.06 2.72 13.32
CA ASN A 236 -3.04 2.01 14.06
C ASN A 236 -1.82 1.77 13.17
N ILE A 237 -0.70 2.36 13.56
CA ILE A 237 0.59 2.23 12.88
C ILE A 237 1.33 1.07 13.55
N ILE A 238 1.53 -0.01 12.81
CA ILE A 238 2.24 -1.19 13.31
C ILE A 238 3.69 -1.09 12.85
N THR A 239 4.59 -1.04 13.82
CA THR A 239 6.02 -1.00 13.57
C THR A 239 6.56 -2.39 13.27
N ARG A 240 7.69 -2.43 12.55
CA ARG A 240 8.36 -3.70 12.24
C ARG A 240 8.86 -4.36 13.52
N LYS A 241 8.78 -5.69 13.54
CA LYS A 241 9.46 -6.49 14.55
C LYS A 241 10.92 -6.72 14.19
N GLY A 242 11.80 -6.68 15.18
CA GLY A 242 13.23 -6.89 14.99
C GLY A 242 13.55 -8.25 14.36
N ALA A 243 12.82 -9.29 14.77
CA ALA A 243 12.96 -10.65 14.25
C ALA A 243 12.54 -10.78 12.76
N ILE A 244 11.65 -9.91 12.26
CA ILE A 244 11.19 -9.93 10.87
C ILE A 244 12.23 -9.28 9.93
N LEU A 245 12.90 -8.22 10.38
CA LEU A 245 13.93 -7.54 9.56
C LEU A 245 15.22 -8.38 9.44
N ASN A 246 15.59 -9.12 10.50
CA ASN A 246 16.72 -10.06 10.57
C ASN A 246 17.94 -9.68 9.71
N GLY A 247 18.54 -8.53 10.02
CA GLY A 247 19.60 -7.93 9.22
C GLY A 247 19.51 -6.41 9.21
N GLY A 248 20.16 -5.80 8.21
CA GLY A 248 20.19 -4.35 8.03
C GLY A 248 19.70 -3.94 6.64
N ARG A 249 18.98 -2.83 6.59
CA ARG A 249 18.54 -2.16 5.36
C ARG A 249 19.04 -0.73 5.36
N ILE A 250 19.53 -0.27 4.22
CA ILE A 250 19.87 1.13 3.96
C ILE A 250 19.10 1.56 2.71
N SER A 251 18.55 2.76 2.73
CA SER A 251 17.76 3.34 1.65
C SER A 251 18.21 4.76 1.39
N PHE A 252 18.38 5.09 0.11
CA PHE A 252 18.76 6.43 -0.35
C PHE A 252 17.62 7.03 -1.16
N MET A 253 17.35 8.30 -0.94
CA MET A 253 16.30 9.05 -1.62
C MET A 253 16.91 10.30 -2.26
N THR A 254 16.46 10.59 -3.48
CA THR A 254 16.71 11.86 -4.18
C THR A 254 15.40 12.33 -4.80
N GLY A 255 15.19 13.63 -4.87
CA GLY A 255 13.95 14.21 -5.37
C GLY A 255 14.09 15.66 -5.83
N THR A 256 12.98 16.24 -6.25
CA THR A 256 12.89 17.65 -6.63
C THR A 256 13.19 18.56 -5.43
N GLN A 257 13.41 19.86 -5.67
CA GLN A 257 13.80 20.84 -4.62
C GLN A 257 15.09 20.44 -3.89
N ASN A 258 16.06 19.87 -4.62
CA ASN A 258 17.32 19.36 -4.08
C ASN A 258 17.12 18.45 -2.86
N THR A 259 16.06 17.63 -2.88
CA THR A 259 15.75 16.75 -1.76
C THR A 259 16.66 15.55 -1.79
N TYR A 260 17.33 15.26 -0.67
CA TYR A 260 18.08 14.03 -0.47
C TYR A 260 17.82 13.46 0.92
N GLY A 261 17.83 12.14 1.01
CA GLY A 261 17.59 11.44 2.27
C GLY A 261 18.32 10.12 2.35
N THR A 262 18.64 9.71 3.57
CA THR A 262 19.19 8.38 3.87
C THR A 262 18.48 7.84 5.09
N THR A 263 17.94 6.63 4.96
CA THR A 263 17.40 5.87 6.09
C THR A 263 18.18 4.58 6.26
N TYR A 264 18.38 4.18 7.50
CA TYR A 264 18.85 2.85 7.84
C TYR A 264 17.94 2.22 8.90
N ALA A 265 17.80 0.90 8.82
CA ALA A 265 17.11 0.09 9.82
C ALA A 265 17.89 -1.20 10.04
N VAL A 266 17.98 -1.66 11.27
CA VAL A 266 18.65 -2.90 11.68
C VAL A 266 17.74 -3.60 12.67
N GLY A 267 17.54 -4.90 12.48
CA GLY A 267 16.67 -5.68 13.35
C GLY A 267 17.20 -7.08 13.52
N GLY A 268 17.04 -7.62 14.73
CA GLY A 268 17.39 -8.98 15.05
C GLY A 268 16.77 -9.39 16.39
N GLY A 269 16.61 -10.69 16.60
CA GLY A 269 15.98 -11.19 17.81
C GLY A 269 15.46 -12.60 17.67
N ASN A 270 14.91 -13.10 18.78
CA ASN A 270 14.18 -14.35 18.86
C ASN A 270 12.83 -14.11 19.56
N ASN A 271 12.03 -15.16 19.77
CA ASN A 271 10.71 -15.05 20.40
C ASN A 271 10.72 -14.52 21.84
N ALA A 272 11.88 -14.45 22.51
CA ALA A 272 12.01 -13.95 23.87
C ALA A 272 12.51 -12.49 23.92
N VAL A 273 13.40 -12.11 22.99
CA VAL A 273 14.00 -10.78 22.93
C VAL A 273 14.15 -10.34 21.48
N GLU A 274 13.56 -9.20 21.15
CA GLU A 274 13.65 -8.58 19.83
C GLU A 274 14.20 -7.16 19.94
N LEU A 275 15.04 -6.78 18.98
CA LEU A 275 15.63 -5.45 18.87
C LEU A 275 15.42 -4.90 17.46
N LEU A 276 14.93 -3.68 17.38
CA LEU A 276 14.88 -2.87 16.16
C LEU A 276 15.54 -1.53 16.42
N GLY A 277 16.50 -1.16 15.58
CA GLY A 277 17.06 0.19 15.50
C GLY A 277 16.80 0.78 14.12
N TRP A 278 16.45 2.07 14.07
CA TRP A 278 16.28 2.78 12.81
C TRP A 278 16.73 4.23 12.96
N GLY A 279 17.08 4.87 11.85
CA GLY A 279 17.43 6.28 11.82
C GLY A 279 17.34 6.84 10.39
N SER A 280 16.89 8.08 10.28
CA SER A 280 16.74 8.77 8.99
C SER A 280 17.28 10.19 9.06
N VAL A 281 17.95 10.62 8.00
CA VAL A 281 18.38 12.00 7.77
C VAL A 281 17.82 12.44 6.43
N GLN A 282 17.16 13.61 6.39
CA GLN A 282 16.59 14.18 5.19
C GLN A 282 16.87 15.68 5.13
N ALA A 283 17.21 16.18 3.95
CA ALA A 283 17.34 17.60 3.66
C ALA A 283 16.59 17.94 2.36
N THR A 284 15.99 19.13 2.31
CA THR A 284 15.24 19.65 1.16
C THR A 284 15.23 21.16 1.19
N ASP A 285 15.28 21.80 0.02
CA ASP A 285 15.10 23.26 -0.11
C ASP A 285 13.62 23.67 0.05
N GLY A 286 12.70 22.69 0.00
CA GLY A 286 11.26 22.89 0.13
C GLY A 286 10.65 23.73 -0.99
N PHE A 287 9.34 23.98 -0.87
CA PHE A 287 8.64 24.94 -1.72
C PHE A 287 8.71 26.32 -1.08
N LYS A 288 9.19 27.31 -1.84
CA LYS A 288 9.18 28.71 -1.42
C LYS A 288 7.82 29.31 -1.78
N TYR A 289 6.99 29.58 -0.79
CA TYR A 289 5.80 30.40 -0.97
C TYR A 289 6.24 31.87 -0.96
N THR A 290 6.30 32.48 -2.14
CA THR A 290 6.39 33.94 -2.22
C THR A 290 4.98 34.48 -2.01
N TYR A 291 4.72 35.06 -0.84
CA TYR A 291 3.56 35.93 -0.70
C TYR A 291 3.88 37.20 -1.48
N ASP A 292 3.35 37.29 -2.71
CA ASP A 292 3.29 38.57 -3.39
C ASP A 292 2.38 39.46 -2.54
N ASN A 293 3.00 40.46 -1.90
CA ASN A 293 2.28 41.49 -1.16
C ASN A 293 1.36 42.20 -2.15
N VAL A 294 0.10 41.81 -2.19
CA VAL A 294 -0.97 42.60 -2.78
C VAL A 294 -1.24 43.73 -1.79
N ALA A 295 -0.47 44.80 -1.95
CA ALA A 295 -0.74 46.12 -1.37
C ALA A 295 -1.88 46.81 -2.13
#